data_AF-A0A2I0NV66-F1
#
_entry.id   AF-A0A2I0NV66-F1
#
_cell.length_a   1.000
_cell.length_b   1.000
_cell.length_c   1.000
_cell.angle_alpha   90.00
_cell.angle_beta   90.00
_cell.angle_gamma   90.00
#
_symmetry.space_group_name_H-M   'P 1'
#
loop_
_entity.id
_entity.type
_entity.pdbx_description
1 polymer ?
#
loop_
_entity_poly.entity_id
_entity_poly.type
_entity_poly.pdbx_seq_one_letter_code
_entity_poly.pdbx_strand_id
1 'polypeptide(L)'
;MDWAEKYRPARLQDIVGNSTAIRQIAEWAKNWTRRSKPLLIYGKPGIGKTSSAYALANDMNWESIELNASDTRTAGVIERIAGAGSQTASLMGASRKLIVLDEADNLQGTADRGGAKAIIDCIKQAQQPIILIANDLYGLSPELRARCEPVQFRAVPARSIAPRLKYLCSAENITCTESAIHAIAESAEGDIRSAVNMLYASAIGRDTIDDAQVHTSQKDERVSIFSLISALFSSTSDEELLRLSYDVDDTPET
;
A
#
# COMPACT_ATOMS: atom_id res chain seq x y z
N MET A 1 13.48 -9.04 -10.55
CA MET A 1 13.06 -9.28 -9.15
C MET A 1 12.37 -8.01 -8.70
N ASP A 2 11.18 -8.08 -8.09
CA ASP A 2 10.44 -6.90 -7.68
C ASP A 2 11.13 -6.21 -6.48
N TRP A 3 11.65 -5.00 -6.68
CA TRP A 3 12.28 -4.22 -5.62
C TRP A 3 11.30 -3.82 -4.52
N ALA A 4 10.01 -3.66 -4.83
CA ALA A 4 9.01 -3.31 -3.83
C ALA A 4 8.88 -4.41 -2.77
N GLU A 5 9.00 -5.69 -3.17
CA GLU A 5 9.01 -6.83 -2.25
C GLU A 5 10.38 -7.02 -1.58
N LYS A 6 11.48 -6.96 -2.36
CA LYS A 6 12.84 -7.10 -1.82
C LYS A 6 13.14 -6.10 -0.69
N TYR A 7 12.64 -4.87 -0.84
CA TYR A 7 12.83 -3.77 0.10
C TYR A 7 11.56 -3.42 0.88
N ARG A 8 10.62 -4.36 1.01
CA ARG A 8 9.46 -4.20 1.87
C ARG A 8 9.95 -3.87 3.30
N PRO A 9 9.46 -2.79 3.93
CA PRO A 9 9.85 -2.43 5.30
C PRO A 9 9.64 -3.57 6.29
N ALA A 10 10.68 -3.90 7.05
CA ALA A 10 10.63 -5.00 8.02
C ALA A 10 10.15 -4.54 9.40
N ARG A 11 10.34 -3.26 9.74
CA ARG A 11 9.95 -2.66 11.02
C ARG A 11 9.14 -1.40 10.81
N LEU A 12 8.32 -1.01 11.79
CA LEU A 12 7.47 0.18 11.68
C LEU A 12 8.29 1.46 11.49
N GLN A 13 9.49 1.51 12.08
CA GLN A 13 10.43 2.62 11.90
C GLN A 13 10.94 2.78 10.46
N ASP A 14 10.87 1.73 9.64
CA ASP A 14 11.34 1.74 8.25
C ASP A 14 10.25 2.21 7.28
N ILE A 15 9.01 2.41 7.77
CA ILE A 15 7.89 2.90 6.97
C ILE A 15 8.08 4.39 6.68
N VAL A 16 7.99 4.76 5.41
CA VAL A 16 8.15 6.15 4.95
C VAL A 16 6.83 6.90 5.10
N GLY A 17 6.87 8.05 5.77
CA GLY A 17 5.69 8.91 5.94
C GLY A 17 4.67 8.36 6.95
N ASN A 18 3.46 8.93 6.93
CA ASN A 18 2.33 8.50 7.77
C ASN A 18 2.64 8.34 9.28
N SER A 19 3.57 9.11 9.83
CA SER A 19 4.14 8.89 11.17
C SER A 19 3.09 8.87 12.30
N THR A 20 2.01 9.65 12.17
CA THR A 20 0.88 9.63 13.11
C THR A 20 0.13 8.29 13.06
N ALA A 21 -0.15 7.76 11.87
CA ALA A 21 -0.80 6.46 11.69
C ALA A 21 0.09 5.32 12.21
N ILE A 22 1.39 5.38 11.93
CA ILE A 22 2.37 4.41 12.44
C ILE A 22 2.42 4.41 13.96
N ARG A 23 2.38 5.60 14.59
CA ARG A 23 2.31 5.71 16.05
C ARG A 23 1.02 5.09 16.60
N GLN A 24 -0.13 5.38 16.00
CA GLN A 24 -1.41 4.82 16.41
C GLN A 24 -1.42 3.29 16.32
N ILE A 25 -0.89 2.72 15.24
CA ILE A 25 -0.76 1.26 15.07
C ILE A 25 0.13 0.65 16.15
N ALA A 26 1.28 1.28 16.43
CA ALA A 26 2.20 0.80 17.46
C ALA A 26 1.60 0.88 18.87
N GLU A 27 0.90 1.97 19.19
CA GLU A 27 0.22 2.16 20.48
C GLU A 27 -0.93 1.17 20.67
N TRP A 28 -1.73 0.94 19.62
CA TRP A 28 -2.78 -0.07 19.63
C TRP A 28 -2.22 -1.46 19.93
N ALA A 29 -1.12 -1.86 19.28
CA ALA A 29 -0.54 -3.18 19.48
C ALA A 29 0.06 -3.38 20.87
N LYS A 30 0.76 -2.36 21.39
CA LYS A 30 1.33 -2.37 22.75
C LYS A 30 0.25 -2.53 23.82
N ASN A 31 -0.89 -1.88 23.62
CA ASN A 31 -2.01 -1.89 24.56
C ASN A 31 -3.08 -2.93 24.20
N TRP A 32 -2.81 -3.83 23.24
CA TRP A 32 -3.82 -4.73 22.73
C TRP A 32 -4.29 -5.74 23.77
N THR A 33 -5.62 -5.89 23.86
CA THR A 33 -6.31 -6.90 24.66
C THR A 33 -7.38 -7.59 23.82
N ARG A 34 -7.93 -8.71 24.30
CA ARG A 34 -9.07 -9.40 23.66
C ARG A 34 -10.34 -8.55 23.55
N ARG A 35 -10.41 -7.40 24.21
CA ARG A 35 -11.53 -6.44 24.12
C ARG A 35 -11.24 -5.28 23.16
N SER A 36 -10.01 -5.17 22.66
CA SER A 36 -9.62 -4.12 21.72
C SER A 36 -10.35 -4.30 20.41
N LYS A 37 -10.84 -3.18 19.85
CA LYS A 37 -11.40 -3.16 18.50
C LYS A 37 -10.30 -3.51 17.48
N PRO A 38 -10.64 -4.20 16.37
CA PRO A 38 -9.73 -4.32 15.23
C PRO A 38 -9.31 -2.96 14.70
N LEU A 39 -8.10 -2.84 14.16
CA LEU A 39 -7.75 -1.65 13.37
C LEU A 39 -8.33 -1.76 11.96
N LEU A 40 -8.77 -0.64 11.41
CA LEU A 40 -9.10 -0.49 10.00
C LEU A 40 -8.13 0.51 9.37
N ILE A 41 -7.13 0.00 8.67
CA ILE A 41 -6.15 0.79 7.93
C ILE A 41 -6.72 1.08 6.55
N TYR A 42 -6.81 2.35 6.17
CA TYR A 42 -7.39 2.73 4.88
C TYR A 42 -6.66 3.89 4.20
N GLY A 43 -6.77 3.97 2.88
CA GLY A 43 -6.18 5.03 2.05
C GLY A 43 -5.78 4.51 0.66
N LYS A 44 -5.25 5.39 -0.19
CA LYS A 44 -4.81 5.06 -1.56
C LYS A 44 -3.89 3.81 -1.60
N PRO A 45 -3.84 3.06 -2.72
CA PRO A 45 -2.91 1.94 -2.86
C PRO A 45 -1.45 2.40 -2.77
N GLY A 46 -0.54 1.47 -2.44
CA GLY A 46 0.91 1.69 -2.51
C GLY A 46 1.55 2.66 -1.48
N ILE A 47 0.79 3.15 -0.51
CA ILE A 47 1.27 4.07 0.55
C ILE A 47 1.73 3.36 1.85
N GLY A 48 1.88 2.03 1.84
CA GLY A 48 2.46 1.27 2.96
C GLY A 48 1.46 0.65 3.96
N LYS A 49 0.18 0.51 3.62
CA LYS A 49 -0.85 -0.10 4.49
C LYS A 49 -0.50 -1.54 4.90
N THR A 50 -0.38 -2.43 3.90
CA THR A 50 -0.04 -3.84 4.08
C THR A 50 1.34 -4.01 4.69
N SER A 51 2.34 -3.26 4.20
CA SER A 51 3.69 -3.25 4.79
C SER A 51 3.69 -2.88 6.28
N SER A 52 2.85 -1.94 6.72
CA SER A 52 2.76 -1.55 8.13
C SER A 52 2.19 -2.66 9.02
N ALA A 53 1.23 -3.45 8.52
CA ALA A 53 0.69 -4.59 9.28
C ALA A 53 1.76 -5.68 9.49
N TYR A 54 2.52 -5.99 8.45
CA TYR A 54 3.64 -6.95 8.54
C TYR A 54 4.78 -6.45 9.42
N ALA A 55 5.17 -5.19 9.24
CA ALA A 55 6.19 -4.54 10.06
C ALA A 55 5.79 -4.52 11.55
N LEU A 56 4.52 -4.27 11.85
CA LEU A 56 3.98 -4.34 13.21
C LEU A 56 4.08 -5.76 13.77
N ALA A 57 3.67 -6.79 13.00
CA ALA A 57 3.75 -8.17 13.45
C ALA A 57 5.19 -8.55 13.81
N ASN A 58 6.15 -8.17 12.98
CA ASN A 58 7.57 -8.39 13.22
C ASN A 58 8.07 -7.67 14.49
N ASP A 59 7.75 -6.37 14.64
CA ASP A 59 8.14 -5.59 15.82
C ASP A 59 7.56 -6.16 17.13
N MET A 60 6.37 -6.77 17.08
CA MET A 60 5.71 -7.40 18.21
C MET A 60 6.05 -8.89 18.39
N ASN A 61 6.84 -9.46 17.49
CA ASN A 61 7.13 -10.90 17.40
C ASN A 61 5.84 -11.75 17.35
N TRP A 62 4.85 -11.31 16.58
CA TRP A 62 3.59 -12.00 16.31
C TRP A 62 3.66 -12.73 14.97
N GLU A 63 3.09 -13.94 14.91
CA GLU A 63 2.91 -14.63 13.64
C GLU A 63 1.80 -13.92 12.84
N SER A 64 2.05 -13.53 11.60
CA SER A 64 1.03 -12.88 10.76
C SER A 64 0.36 -13.88 9.82
N ILE A 65 -0.96 -13.81 9.71
CA ILE A 65 -1.75 -14.57 8.74
C ILE A 65 -2.53 -13.57 7.89
N GLU A 66 -2.18 -13.49 6.61
CA GLU A 66 -2.91 -12.68 5.64
C GLU A 66 -4.02 -13.50 4.98
N LEU A 67 -5.21 -12.92 4.91
CA LEU A 67 -6.39 -13.47 4.25
C LEU A 67 -6.98 -12.38 3.37
N ASN A 68 -7.34 -12.72 2.13
CA ASN A 68 -8.13 -11.81 1.31
C ASN A 68 -9.57 -11.80 1.85
N ALA A 69 -10.08 -10.62 2.19
CA ALA A 69 -11.41 -10.48 2.77
C ALA A 69 -12.52 -10.97 1.82
N SER A 70 -12.32 -10.84 0.51
CA SER A 70 -13.28 -11.28 -0.51
C SER A 70 -13.32 -12.80 -0.73
N ASP A 71 -12.37 -13.57 -0.19
CA ASP A 71 -12.40 -15.04 -0.32
C ASP A 71 -13.45 -15.65 0.63
N THR A 72 -14.42 -16.36 0.07
CA THR A 72 -15.46 -17.09 0.80
C THR A 72 -14.92 -18.07 1.86
N ARG A 73 -13.67 -18.53 1.72
CA ARG A 73 -13.01 -19.45 2.66
C ARG A 73 -12.45 -18.74 3.90
N THR A 74 -12.36 -17.42 3.88
CA THR A 74 -11.76 -16.60 4.96
C THR A 74 -12.44 -16.85 6.29
N ALA A 75 -13.78 -16.97 6.34
CA ALA A 75 -14.52 -17.27 7.56
C ALA A 75 -14.07 -18.58 8.22
N GLY A 76 -13.98 -19.66 7.45
CA GLY A 76 -13.56 -20.98 7.97
C GLY A 76 -12.07 -21.07 8.32
N VAL A 77 -11.22 -20.23 7.72
CA VAL A 77 -9.82 -20.10 8.14
C VAL A 77 -9.73 -19.38 9.47
N ILE A 78 -10.48 -18.29 9.65
CA ILE A 78 -10.45 -17.52 10.89
C ILE A 78 -11.07 -18.30 12.04
N GLU A 79 -12.20 -19.00 11.84
CA GLU A 79 -12.78 -19.86 12.88
C GLU A 79 -11.78 -20.90 13.38
N ARG A 80 -11.01 -21.52 12.47
CA ARG A 80 -9.95 -22.47 12.83
C ARG A 80 -8.81 -21.79 13.60
N ILE A 81 -8.37 -20.61 13.19
CA ILE A 81 -7.27 -19.89 13.86
C ILE A 81 -7.71 -19.37 15.23
N ALA A 82 -8.91 -18.79 15.32
CA ALA A 82 -9.51 -18.27 16.53
C ALA A 82 -9.86 -19.40 17.52
N GLY A 83 -10.31 -20.56 17.03
CA GLY A 83 -10.64 -21.73 17.84
C GLY A 83 -9.42 -22.55 18.27
N ALA A 84 -8.46 -22.82 17.39
CA ALA A 84 -7.28 -23.64 17.67
C ALA A 84 -6.23 -22.93 18.53
N GLY A 85 -6.17 -21.59 18.48
CA GLY A 85 -5.33 -20.79 19.38
C GLY A 85 -5.72 -20.92 20.86
N SER A 86 -6.86 -21.53 21.18
CA SER A 86 -7.28 -21.80 22.56
C SER A 86 -6.71 -23.10 23.16
N GLN A 87 -6.37 -24.09 22.32
CA GLN A 87 -5.95 -25.42 22.82
C GLN A 87 -4.43 -25.65 22.80
N THR A 88 -3.69 -25.07 21.84
CA THR A 88 -2.24 -25.32 21.69
C THR A 88 -1.37 -24.32 22.46
N ALA A 89 -1.95 -23.20 22.87
CA ALA A 89 -1.27 -22.10 23.56
C ALA A 89 -0.87 -22.38 25.02
N SER A 90 -1.31 -23.50 25.58
CA SER A 90 -1.15 -23.86 26.99
C SER A 90 0.19 -24.53 27.34
N LEU A 91 1.01 -24.91 26.36
CA LEU A 91 2.24 -25.68 26.60
C LEU A 91 3.54 -24.92 26.29
N MET A 92 3.51 -23.88 25.45
CA MET A 92 4.67 -23.03 25.14
C MET A 92 4.19 -21.59 24.91
N GLY A 93 3.91 -20.86 25.99
CA GLY A 93 3.58 -19.43 26.01
C GLY A 93 2.85 -18.88 24.78
N ALA A 94 1.51 -18.95 24.76
CA ALA A 94 0.61 -18.40 23.74
C ALA A 94 1.23 -17.31 22.81
N SER A 95 1.81 -17.70 21.67
CA SER A 95 2.24 -16.72 20.66
C SER A 95 0.99 -16.10 20.03
N ARG A 96 0.89 -14.76 20.12
CA ARG A 96 -0.19 -14.01 19.48
C ARG A 96 -0.03 -14.12 17.97
N LYS A 97 -1.15 -14.27 17.26
CA LYS A 97 -1.19 -14.27 15.80
C LYS A 97 -1.93 -13.02 15.31
N LEU A 98 -1.30 -12.22 14.46
CA LEU A 98 -1.95 -11.09 13.79
C LEU A 98 -2.73 -11.59 12.57
N ILE A 99 -4.05 -11.40 12.57
CA ILE A 99 -4.88 -11.68 11.40
C ILE A 99 -4.97 -10.39 10.58
N VAL A 100 -4.51 -10.43 9.33
CA VAL A 100 -4.57 -9.33 8.37
C VAL A 100 -5.61 -9.67 7.32
N LEU A 101 -6.68 -8.89 7.25
CA LEU A 101 -7.73 -9.00 6.22
C LEU A 101 -7.49 -7.92 5.16
N ASP A 102 -6.89 -8.29 4.04
CA ASP A 102 -6.63 -7.35 2.94
C ASP A 102 -7.85 -7.22 2.02
N GLU A 103 -7.95 -6.08 1.31
CA GLU A 103 -9.04 -5.76 0.38
C GLU A 103 -10.46 -5.84 1.00
N ALA A 104 -10.61 -5.38 2.24
CA ALA A 104 -11.88 -5.44 2.99
C ALA A 104 -13.02 -4.61 2.38
N ASP A 105 -12.72 -3.69 1.47
CA ASP A 105 -13.68 -2.89 0.70
C ASP A 105 -14.23 -3.60 -0.55
N ASN A 106 -13.56 -4.67 -1.03
CA ASN A 106 -14.03 -5.43 -2.20
C ASN A 106 -15.22 -6.36 -1.90
N LEU A 107 -15.65 -6.44 -0.63
CA LEU A 107 -16.76 -7.29 -0.16
C LEU A 107 -18.13 -6.95 -0.78
N GLN A 108 -18.31 -5.75 -1.34
CA GLN A 108 -19.60 -5.30 -1.88
C GLN A 108 -19.78 -5.64 -3.38
N GLY A 109 -18.71 -6.02 -4.09
CA GLY A 109 -18.67 -6.01 -5.56
C GLY A 109 -19.34 -7.20 -6.27
N THR A 110 -19.49 -8.36 -5.63
CA THR A 110 -20.03 -9.56 -6.30
C THR A 110 -20.78 -10.43 -5.31
N ALA A 111 -22.11 -10.52 -5.45
CA ALA A 111 -23.00 -11.55 -4.86
C ALA A 111 -23.04 -11.76 -3.31
N ASP A 112 -22.13 -11.18 -2.52
CA ASP A 112 -21.88 -11.62 -1.14
C ASP A 112 -22.48 -10.72 -0.05
N ARG A 113 -23.82 -10.72 0.06
CA ARG A 113 -24.49 -10.30 1.32
C ARG A 113 -23.98 -11.08 2.55
N GLY A 114 -23.31 -12.22 2.36
CA GLY A 114 -22.71 -13.04 3.40
C GLY A 114 -21.31 -12.63 3.86
N GLY A 115 -20.48 -11.99 3.03
CA GLY A 115 -19.06 -11.75 3.32
C GLY A 115 -18.83 -10.77 4.47
N ALA A 116 -19.50 -9.61 4.44
CA ALA A 116 -19.41 -8.63 5.53
C ALA A 116 -19.93 -9.20 6.87
N LYS A 117 -21.01 -9.99 6.83
CA LYS A 117 -21.55 -10.64 8.03
C LYS A 117 -20.58 -11.67 8.60
N ALA A 118 -19.98 -12.49 7.74
CA ALA A 118 -18.99 -13.48 8.14
C ALA A 118 -17.76 -12.84 8.81
N ILE A 119 -17.25 -11.73 8.27
CA ILE A 119 -16.15 -10.97 8.89
C ILE A 119 -16.57 -10.38 10.24
N ILE A 120 -17.78 -9.82 10.34
CA ILE A 120 -18.32 -9.30 11.60
C ILE A 120 -18.41 -10.41 12.66
N ASP A 121 -18.92 -11.58 12.29
CA ASP A 121 -19.04 -12.72 13.21
C ASP A 121 -17.67 -13.27 13.60
N CYS A 122 -16.73 -13.30 12.66
CA CYS A 122 -15.31 -13.56 12.93
C CYS A 122 -14.73 -12.56 13.95
N ILE A 123 -14.92 -11.25 13.76
CA ILE A 123 -14.41 -10.21 14.68
C ILE A 123 -14.96 -10.42 16.09
N LYS A 124 -16.22 -10.85 16.24
CA LYS A 124 -16.83 -11.12 17.55
C LYS A 124 -16.22 -12.32 18.25
N GLN A 125 -15.81 -13.34 17.50
CA GLN A 125 -15.30 -14.60 18.06
C GLN A 125 -13.78 -14.61 18.24
N ALA A 126 -13.06 -13.79 17.47
CA ALA A 126 -11.62 -13.76 17.45
C ALA A 126 -11.01 -13.40 18.82
N GLN A 127 -10.07 -14.23 19.26
CA GLN A 127 -9.27 -14.02 20.47
C GLN A 127 -7.86 -13.49 20.13
N GLN A 128 -7.67 -13.02 18.91
CA GLN A 128 -6.40 -12.62 18.30
C GLN A 128 -6.51 -11.19 17.75
N PRO A 129 -5.40 -10.43 17.66
CA PRO A 129 -5.40 -9.12 17.04
C PRO A 129 -5.79 -9.20 15.56
N ILE A 130 -6.67 -8.30 15.12
CA ILE A 130 -7.15 -8.20 13.73
C ILE A 130 -6.83 -6.81 13.19
N ILE A 131 -6.30 -6.76 11.98
CA ILE A 131 -6.18 -5.56 11.15
C ILE A 131 -6.93 -5.80 9.85
N LEU A 132 -7.84 -4.88 9.52
CA LEU A 132 -8.50 -4.80 8.21
C LEU A 132 -7.79 -3.74 7.38
N ILE A 133 -7.56 -4.03 6.11
CA ILE A 133 -6.97 -3.11 5.15
C ILE A 133 -7.97 -2.86 4.03
N ALA A 134 -8.14 -1.59 3.66
CA ALA A 134 -9.02 -1.18 2.58
C ALA A 134 -8.42 -0.03 1.77
N ASN A 135 -8.81 0.10 0.51
CA ASN A 135 -8.43 1.25 -0.31
C ASN A 135 -9.40 2.42 -0.11
N ASP A 136 -10.69 2.13 -0.02
CA ASP A 136 -11.74 3.10 0.29
C ASP A 136 -12.47 2.73 1.58
N LEU A 137 -12.50 3.67 2.54
CA LEU A 137 -13.26 3.53 3.78
C LEU A 137 -14.76 3.39 3.52
N TYR A 138 -15.30 4.10 2.52
CA TYR A 138 -16.74 4.10 2.24
C TYR A 138 -17.19 2.85 1.47
N GLY A 139 -16.26 2.13 0.85
CA GLY A 139 -16.45 0.77 0.33
C GLY A 139 -16.77 -0.27 1.40
N LEU A 140 -16.54 0.00 2.69
CA LEU A 140 -16.96 -0.89 3.78
C LEU A 140 -18.38 -0.58 4.28
N SER A 141 -19.09 -1.64 4.69
CA SER A 141 -20.40 -1.49 5.32
C SER A 141 -20.30 -0.59 6.58
N PRO A 142 -21.30 0.28 6.83
CA PRO A 142 -21.32 1.12 8.04
C PRO A 142 -21.19 0.30 9.33
N GLU A 143 -21.76 -0.91 9.31
CA GLU A 143 -21.73 -1.83 10.44
C GLU A 143 -20.30 -2.32 10.78
N LEU A 144 -19.50 -2.63 9.76
CA LEU A 144 -18.11 -3.06 9.93
C LEU A 144 -17.23 -1.89 10.40
N ARG A 145 -17.42 -0.70 9.80
CA ARG A 145 -16.71 0.52 10.21
C ARG A 145 -16.91 0.87 11.68
N ALA A 146 -18.14 0.78 12.19
CA ALA A 146 -18.44 1.09 13.59
C ALA A 146 -17.74 0.19 14.62
N ARG A 147 -17.33 -1.03 14.20
CA ARG A 147 -16.65 -2.01 15.05
C ARG A 147 -15.13 -1.89 15.02
N CYS A 148 -14.56 -1.12 14.10
CA CYS A 148 -13.12 -0.97 13.97
C CYS A 148 -12.65 0.41 14.48
N GLU A 149 -11.37 0.50 14.81
CA GLU A 149 -10.69 1.77 15.04
C GLU A 149 -10.01 2.21 13.74
N PRO A 150 -10.43 3.33 13.13
CA PRO A 150 -9.90 3.76 11.83
C PRO A 150 -8.50 4.37 11.96
N VAL A 151 -7.63 4.01 11.02
CA VAL A 151 -6.28 4.56 10.85
C VAL A 151 -6.11 4.98 9.39
N GLN A 152 -6.07 6.30 9.16
CA GLN A 152 -5.94 6.85 7.81
C GLN A 152 -4.48 6.92 7.38
N PHE A 153 -4.18 6.32 6.23
CA PHE A 153 -2.95 6.55 5.49
C PHE A 153 -3.21 7.56 4.37
N ARG A 154 -2.23 8.43 4.14
CA ARG A 154 -2.25 9.46 3.11
C ARG A 154 -1.09 9.29 2.14
N ALA A 155 -1.24 9.89 0.96
CA ALA A 155 -0.16 10.00 -0.02
C ALA A 155 1.07 10.63 0.63
N VAL A 156 2.24 10.06 0.33
CA VAL A 156 3.49 10.45 0.99
C VAL A 156 4.16 11.55 0.17
N PRO A 157 4.54 12.70 0.77
CA PRO A 157 5.17 13.78 0.02
C PRO A 157 6.50 13.33 -0.62
N ALA A 158 6.79 13.77 -1.84
CA ALA A 158 8.00 13.42 -2.60
C ALA A 158 9.30 13.61 -1.79
N ARG A 159 9.40 14.69 -0.99
CA ARG A 159 10.53 14.95 -0.07
C ARG A 159 10.80 13.82 0.95
N SER A 160 9.78 13.03 1.28
CA SER A 160 9.89 11.89 2.19
C SER A 160 10.24 10.60 1.44
N ILE A 161 9.83 10.50 0.17
CA ILE A 161 10.12 9.36 -0.71
C ILE A 161 11.57 9.39 -1.21
N ALA A 162 12.09 10.57 -1.57
CA ALA A 162 13.43 10.74 -2.13
C ALA A 162 14.57 10.09 -1.29
N PRO A 163 14.63 10.26 0.06
CA PRO A 163 15.62 9.57 0.88
C PRO A 163 15.54 8.03 0.79
N ARG A 164 14.32 7.48 0.62
CA ARG A 164 14.13 6.04 0.46
C ARG A 164 14.66 5.57 -0.89
N LEU A 165 14.36 6.29 -1.97
CA LEU A 165 14.90 5.97 -3.31
C LEU A 165 16.43 6.04 -3.33
N LYS A 166 17.03 7.05 -2.68
CA LYS A 166 18.49 7.17 -2.54
C LYS A 166 19.11 5.98 -1.81
N TYR A 167 18.46 5.50 -0.74
CA TYR A 167 18.87 4.28 -0.05
C TYR A 167 18.84 3.06 -0.98
N LEU A 168 17.79 2.91 -1.81
CA LEU A 168 17.68 1.80 -2.77
C LEU A 168 18.77 1.86 -3.84
N CYS A 169 19.04 3.04 -4.41
CA CYS A 169 20.15 3.23 -5.35
C CYS A 169 21.48 2.78 -4.75
N SER A 170 21.74 3.17 -3.49
CA SER A 170 22.96 2.78 -2.78
C SER A 170 23.04 1.27 -2.53
N ALA A 171 21.93 0.63 -2.17
CA ALA A 171 21.86 -0.81 -1.92
C ALA A 171 22.06 -1.65 -3.18
N GLU A 172 21.68 -1.11 -4.35
CA GLU A 172 21.78 -1.77 -5.66
C GLU A 172 23.02 -1.31 -6.45
N ASN A 173 23.89 -0.50 -5.85
CA ASN A 173 25.10 0.08 -6.47
C ASN A 173 24.82 0.90 -7.74
N ILE A 174 23.70 1.62 -7.76
CA ILE A 174 23.31 2.49 -8.87
C ILE A 174 23.59 3.94 -8.52
N THR A 175 24.25 4.65 -9.44
CA THR A 175 24.49 6.08 -9.33
C THR A 175 23.30 6.84 -9.89
N CYS A 176 22.53 7.51 -9.05
CA CYS A 176 21.36 8.28 -9.48
C CYS A 176 21.55 9.76 -9.12
N THR A 177 21.28 10.67 -10.05
CA THR A 177 21.33 12.11 -9.76
C THR A 177 20.20 12.52 -8.80
N GLU A 178 20.43 13.54 -7.98
CA GLU A 178 19.39 14.05 -7.08
C GLU A 178 18.15 14.52 -7.85
N SER A 179 18.34 15.14 -9.03
CA SER A 179 17.23 15.55 -9.89
C SER A 179 16.38 14.37 -10.37
N ALA A 180 17.02 13.27 -10.80
CA ALA A 180 16.33 12.06 -11.22
C ALA A 180 15.54 11.41 -10.06
N ILE A 181 16.13 11.37 -8.85
CA ILE A 181 15.45 10.88 -7.65
C ILE A 181 14.20 11.72 -7.34
N HIS A 182 14.33 13.04 -7.40
CA HIS A 182 13.23 13.95 -7.16
C HIS A 182 12.14 13.83 -8.23
N ALA A 183 12.51 13.74 -9.50
CA ALA A 183 11.57 13.53 -10.61
C ALA A 183 10.76 12.24 -10.43
N ILE A 184 11.41 11.11 -10.12
CA ILE A 184 10.72 9.85 -9.84
C ILE A 184 9.77 9.98 -8.64
N ALA A 185 10.24 10.62 -7.55
CA ALA A 185 9.43 10.79 -6.35
C ALA A 185 8.20 11.68 -6.57
N GLU A 186 8.29 12.69 -7.46
CA GLU A 186 7.17 13.55 -7.84
C GLU A 186 6.19 12.82 -8.76
N SER A 187 6.68 12.12 -9.78
CA SER A 187 5.85 11.33 -10.71
C SER A 187 5.07 10.20 -10.04
N ALA A 188 5.56 9.71 -8.90
CA ALA A 188 4.87 8.67 -8.16
C ALA A 188 3.60 9.15 -7.43
N GLU A 189 3.32 10.47 -7.40
CA GLU A 189 2.14 11.07 -6.78
C GLU A 189 1.86 10.61 -5.33
N GLY A 190 2.94 10.27 -4.62
CA GLY A 190 2.91 9.80 -3.25
C GLY A 190 2.59 8.31 -3.06
N ASP A 191 2.51 7.51 -4.13
CA ASP A 191 2.56 6.04 -4.09
C ASP A 191 4.02 5.57 -4.03
N ILE A 192 4.42 4.99 -2.90
CA ILE A 192 5.80 4.55 -2.68
C ILE A 192 6.14 3.34 -3.55
N ARG A 193 5.19 2.41 -3.73
CA ARG A 193 5.41 1.21 -4.56
C ARG A 193 5.62 1.61 -6.02
N SER A 194 4.84 2.56 -6.54
CA SER A 194 5.04 3.13 -7.87
C SER A 194 6.41 3.80 -8.00
N ALA A 195 6.82 4.61 -7.01
CA ALA A 195 8.15 5.24 -7.01
C ALA A 195 9.29 4.20 -7.09
N VAL A 196 9.19 3.11 -6.31
CA VAL A 196 10.18 2.02 -6.33
C VAL A 196 10.19 1.30 -7.67
N ASN A 197 9.02 1.07 -8.27
CA ASN A 197 8.90 0.41 -9.57
C ASN A 197 9.45 1.28 -10.71
N MET A 198 9.19 2.58 -10.68
CA MET A 198 9.76 3.54 -11.64
C MET A 198 11.29 3.58 -11.54
N LEU A 199 11.83 3.59 -10.32
CA LEU A 199 13.28 3.53 -10.10
C LEU A 199 13.86 2.20 -10.62
N TYR A 200 13.24 1.08 -10.29
CA TYR A 200 13.66 -0.23 -10.79
C TYR A 200 13.65 -0.27 -12.32
N ALA A 201 12.57 0.18 -12.96
CA ALA A 201 12.47 0.24 -14.42
C ALA A 201 13.57 1.11 -15.06
N SER A 202 13.89 2.24 -14.43
CA SER A 202 14.97 3.14 -14.87
C SER A 202 16.35 2.49 -14.73
N ALA A 203 16.54 1.64 -13.72
CA ALA A 203 17.77 0.95 -13.39
C ALA A 203 18.06 -0.30 -14.24
N ILE A 204 17.08 -0.89 -14.93
CA ILE A 204 17.28 -2.16 -15.64
C ILE A 204 18.38 -2.00 -16.71
N GLY A 205 19.46 -2.79 -16.55
CA GLY A 205 20.58 -2.82 -17.48
C GLY A 205 21.49 -1.60 -17.41
N ARG A 206 21.42 -0.81 -16.33
CA ARG A 206 22.18 0.44 -16.16
C ARG A 206 22.77 0.57 -14.77
N ASP A 207 23.97 1.15 -14.70
CA ASP A 207 24.65 1.46 -13.44
C ASP A 207 24.51 2.94 -13.03
N THR A 208 24.02 3.78 -13.95
CA THR A 208 23.83 5.22 -13.75
C THR A 208 22.47 5.67 -14.31
N ILE A 209 21.76 6.51 -13.56
CA ILE A 209 20.47 7.12 -13.93
C ILE A 209 20.61 8.64 -13.85
N ASP A 210 20.30 9.33 -14.96
CA ASP A 210 20.25 10.79 -15.09
C ASP A 210 18.83 11.27 -15.46
N ASP A 211 18.60 12.59 -15.48
CA ASP A 211 17.28 13.17 -15.81
C ASP A 211 16.76 12.74 -17.19
N ALA A 212 17.64 12.66 -18.20
CA ALA A 212 17.25 12.31 -19.56
C ALA A 212 16.62 10.89 -19.61
N GLN A 213 17.09 10.00 -18.74
CA GLN A 213 16.64 8.62 -18.69
C GLN A 213 15.32 8.45 -17.92
N VAL A 214 15.06 9.26 -16.89
CA VAL A 214 13.76 9.25 -16.19
C VAL A 214 12.63 9.63 -17.13
N HIS A 215 12.85 10.63 -18.00
CA HIS A 215 11.89 11.05 -19.02
C HIS A 215 11.66 10.00 -20.12
N THR A 216 12.62 9.10 -20.36
CA THR A 216 12.46 8.07 -21.39
C THR A 216 11.51 6.97 -20.91
N SER A 217 11.54 6.63 -19.62
CA SER A 217 10.56 5.72 -19.00
C SER A 217 9.17 6.35 -18.85
N GLN A 218 9.08 7.68 -18.73
CA GLN A 218 7.81 8.43 -18.78
C GLN A 218 7.21 8.52 -20.20
N LYS A 219 8.02 8.40 -21.27
CA LYS A 219 7.52 8.44 -22.65
C LYS A 219 6.70 7.21 -23.08
N ASP A 220 6.65 6.18 -22.24
CA ASP A 220 5.70 5.06 -22.40
C ASP A 220 4.35 5.33 -21.68
N GLU A 221 4.19 6.45 -20.97
CA GLU A 221 2.87 6.96 -20.60
C GLU A 221 2.33 7.79 -21.77
N ARG A 222 1.19 7.36 -22.32
CA ARG A 222 0.45 8.03 -23.38
C ARG A 222 0.35 9.53 -23.08
N VAL A 223 0.64 10.37 -24.07
CA VAL A 223 0.48 11.82 -23.92
C VAL A 223 -1.00 12.07 -23.61
N SER A 224 -1.31 12.68 -22.46
CA SER A 224 -2.71 13.00 -22.14
C SER A 224 -3.20 14.19 -22.94
N ILE A 225 -4.51 14.30 -23.16
CA ILE A 225 -5.13 15.47 -23.79
C ILE A 225 -4.78 16.79 -23.06
N PHE A 226 -4.55 16.74 -21.74
CA PHE A 226 -4.18 17.91 -20.94
C PHE A 226 -2.75 18.39 -21.22
N SER A 227 -1.85 17.48 -21.59
CA SER A 227 -0.48 17.80 -21.99
C SER A 227 -0.48 18.53 -23.34
N LEU A 228 -1.32 18.10 -24.28
CA LEU A 228 -1.53 18.80 -25.57
C LEU A 228 -2.16 20.18 -25.39
N ILE A 229 -3.20 20.29 -24.55
CA ILE A 229 -3.84 21.57 -24.24
C ILE A 229 -2.83 22.55 -23.63
N SER A 230 -2.01 22.09 -22.69
CA SER A 230 -0.98 22.93 -22.06
C SER A 230 0.08 23.38 -23.08
N ALA A 231 0.47 22.49 -24.00
CA ALA A 231 1.40 22.82 -25.07
C ALA A 231 0.81 23.88 -26.02
N LEU A 232 -0.46 23.78 -26.39
CA LEU A 232 -1.18 24.74 -27.25
C LEU A 232 -1.20 26.16 -26.68
N PHE A 233 -1.31 26.31 -25.35
CA PHE A 233 -1.32 27.61 -24.69
C PHE A 233 0.07 28.15 -24.34
N SER A 234 1.13 27.44 -24.73
CA SER A 234 2.53 27.85 -24.54
C SER A 234 3.19 28.21 -25.88
N SER A 235 4.40 28.76 -25.85
CA SER A 235 5.18 29.07 -27.05
C SER A 235 5.84 27.83 -27.68
N THR A 236 5.11 26.73 -27.80
CA THR A 236 5.58 25.47 -28.39
C THR A 236 5.52 25.56 -29.92
N SER A 237 6.47 24.91 -30.62
CA SER A 237 6.53 24.94 -32.08
C SER A 237 5.41 24.12 -32.74
N ASP A 238 4.97 24.53 -33.92
CA ASP A 238 3.89 23.86 -34.66
C ASP A 238 4.19 22.38 -34.94
N GLU A 239 5.46 22.05 -35.21
CA GLU A 239 5.92 20.67 -35.47
C GLU A 239 5.78 19.78 -34.22
N GLU A 240 6.06 20.34 -33.05
CA GLU A 240 5.97 19.63 -31.77
C GLU A 240 4.52 19.48 -31.30
N LEU A 241 3.66 20.47 -31.58
CA LEU A 241 2.21 20.38 -31.35
C LEU A 241 1.56 19.30 -32.23
N LEU A 242 1.96 19.21 -33.50
CA LEU A 242 1.51 18.17 -34.43
C LEU A 242 1.89 16.77 -33.94
N ARG A 243 3.13 16.61 -33.47
CA ARG A 243 3.59 15.33 -32.91
C ARG A 243 2.80 14.93 -31.66
N LEU A 244 2.64 15.86 -30.72
CA LEU A 244 1.85 15.62 -29.50
C LEU A 244 0.39 15.26 -29.82
N SER A 245 -0.20 15.86 -30.86
CA SER A 245 -1.56 15.52 -31.31
C SER A 245 -1.71 14.09 -31.82
N TYR A 246 -0.67 13.48 -32.38
CA TYR A 246 -0.69 12.08 -32.81
C TYR A 246 -0.41 11.10 -31.67
N ASP A 247 0.33 11.55 -30.66
CA ASP A 247 0.72 10.75 -29.51
C ASP A 247 -0.35 10.74 -28.38
N VAL A 248 -1.38 11.59 -28.47
CA VAL A 248 -2.54 11.59 -27.56
C VAL A 248 -3.52 10.49 -27.98
N ASP A 249 -3.59 9.43 -27.17
CA ASP A 249 -4.51 8.31 -27.35
C ASP A 249 -5.51 8.23 -26.19
N ASP A 250 -6.26 9.33 -26.01
CA ASP A 250 -7.38 9.46 -25.08
C ASP A 250 -8.70 9.37 -25.87
N THR A 251 -9.42 8.25 -25.76
CA THR A 251 -10.84 8.22 -26.15
C THR A 251 -11.66 8.84 -25.01
N PRO A 252 -12.50 9.86 -25.27
CA PRO A 252 -13.33 10.45 -24.22
C PRO A 252 -14.22 9.37 -23.58
N GLU A 253 -14.11 9.19 -22.27
CA GLU A 253 -15.05 8.35 -21.52
C GLU A 253 -16.44 9.00 -21.61
N THR A 254 -17.39 8.25 -22.18
CA THR A 254 -18.82 8.63 -22.27
C THR A 254 -19.51 8.61 -20.92
#